data_AF-Q5C2Z7-F1
#
_entry.id   AF-Q5C2Z7-F1
#
_cell.length_a   1.000
_cell.length_b   1.000
_cell.length_c   1.000
_cell.angle_alpha   90.00
_cell.angle_beta   90.00
_cell.angle_gamma   90.00
#
_symmetry.space_group_name_H-M   'P 1'
#
loop_
_entity.id
_entity.type
_entity.pdbx_description
1 polymer ?
#
loop_
_entity_poly.entity_id
_entity_poly.type
_entity_poly.pdbx_seq_one_letter_code
_entity_poly.pdbx_strand_id
1 'polypeptide(L)'
;KVNVDGVVRDVCGVHEGTTCEEVIFKLAQVSSLPGFYTLVVSYRDEEVTLSPEERIISFIKGTKENPSNICFILRRLESVSPFSPKNTKAYPPTIPSHQPTSRSHQQSRNPPTFKCPSNI
;
A
#
# COMPACT_ATOMS: atom_id res chain seq x y z
N LYS A 1 16.36 -8.96 -12.64
CA LYS A 1 17.01 -7.64 -12.37
C LYS A 1 15.94 -6.65 -11.95
N VAL A 2 16.23 -5.80 -10.97
CA VAL A 2 15.32 -4.76 -10.48
C VAL A 2 16.04 -3.41 -10.49
N ASN A 3 15.44 -2.39 -11.08
CA ASN A 3 15.91 -1.02 -11.05
C ASN A 3 15.45 -0.34 -9.76
N VAL A 4 16.39 0.14 -8.95
CA VAL A 4 16.15 0.84 -7.70
C VAL A 4 16.76 2.22 -7.82
N ASP A 5 15.94 3.26 -7.95
CA ASP A 5 16.38 4.66 -8.08
C ASP A 5 17.42 4.87 -9.21
N GLY A 6 17.22 4.21 -10.36
CA GLY A 6 18.14 4.27 -11.50
C GLY A 6 19.34 3.31 -11.41
N VAL A 7 19.50 2.59 -10.30
CA VAL A 7 20.55 1.59 -10.11
C VAL A 7 19.99 0.18 -10.27
N VAL A 8 20.50 -0.57 -11.23
CA VAL A 8 20.12 -1.98 -11.42
C VAL A 8 20.74 -2.85 -10.32
N ARG A 9 19.89 -3.66 -9.67
CA ARG A 9 20.24 -4.63 -8.65
C ARG A 9 19.78 -6.03 -9.06
N ASP A 10 20.57 -7.03 -8.70
CA ASP A 10 20.20 -8.43 -8.83
C ASP A 10 19.54 -8.93 -7.54
N VAL A 11 18.48 -9.71 -7.69
CA VAL A 11 17.76 -10.36 -6.58
C VAL A 11 17.99 -11.86 -6.72
N CYS A 12 18.59 -12.48 -5.72
CA CYS A 12 18.82 -13.91 -5.66
C CYS A 12 17.74 -14.62 -4.84
N GLY A 13 17.55 -15.92 -5.09
CA GLY A 13 16.66 -16.77 -4.28
C GLY A 13 15.15 -16.58 -4.53
N VAL A 14 14.75 -16.01 -5.65
CA VAL A 14 13.34 -15.90 -6.04
C VAL A 14 12.80 -17.28 -6.41
N HIS A 15 11.68 -17.68 -5.81
CA HIS A 15 10.99 -18.94 -6.06
C HIS A 15 9.48 -18.72 -6.30
N GLU A 16 8.72 -19.78 -6.55
CA GLU A 16 7.28 -19.69 -6.88
C GLU A 16 6.39 -19.13 -5.76
N GLY A 17 6.89 -19.09 -4.53
CA GLY A 17 6.20 -18.51 -3.37
C GLY A 17 6.59 -17.06 -3.09
N THR A 18 7.62 -16.53 -3.76
CA THR A 18 8.11 -15.18 -3.51
C THR A 18 7.10 -14.15 -4.04
N THR A 19 6.52 -13.39 -3.12
CA THR A 19 5.59 -12.30 -3.44
C THR A 19 6.33 -11.00 -3.77
N CYS A 20 5.65 -10.10 -4.46
CA CYS A 20 6.18 -8.77 -4.76
C CYS A 20 6.47 -7.98 -3.48
N GLU A 21 5.59 -8.09 -2.48
CA GLU A 21 5.79 -7.49 -1.15
C GLU A 21 7.12 -7.89 -0.52
N GLU A 22 7.45 -9.19 -0.55
CA GLU A 22 8.68 -9.66 0.06
C GLU A 22 9.93 -9.13 -0.67
N VAL A 23 9.87 -9.05 -2.00
CA VAL A 23 10.96 -8.44 -2.80
C VAL A 23 11.08 -6.95 -2.50
N ILE A 24 9.96 -6.22 -2.43
CA ILE A 24 9.92 -4.80 -2.06
C ILE A 24 10.59 -4.59 -0.71
N PHE A 25 10.20 -5.37 0.30
CA PHE A 25 10.72 -5.24 1.67
C PHE A 25 12.22 -5.51 1.72
N LYS A 26 12.68 -6.61 1.10
CA LYS A 26 14.11 -6.96 1.06
C LYS A 26 14.93 -5.91 0.33
N LEU A 27 14.47 -5.42 -0.82
CA LEU A 27 15.16 -4.39 -1.58
C LEU A 27 15.23 -3.07 -0.82
N ALA A 28 14.13 -2.63 -0.22
CA ALA A 28 14.07 -1.42 0.57
C ALA A 28 15.00 -1.50 1.79
N GLN A 29 15.00 -2.65 2.49
CA GLN A 29 15.86 -2.89 3.63
C GLN A 29 17.35 -2.85 3.25
N VAL A 30 17.76 -3.59 2.21
CA VAL A 30 19.16 -3.64 1.76
C VAL A 30 19.63 -2.29 1.19
N SER A 31 18.72 -1.54 0.59
CA SER A 31 19.03 -0.23 0.00
C SER A 31 18.87 0.93 1.00
N SER A 32 18.49 0.65 2.27
CA SER A 32 18.21 1.66 3.30
C SER A 32 17.21 2.73 2.84
N LEU A 33 16.15 2.30 2.14
CA LEU A 33 15.12 3.14 1.56
C LEU A 33 13.85 3.15 2.44
N PRO A 34 13.61 4.19 3.26
CA PRO A 34 12.43 4.25 4.10
C PRO A 34 11.20 4.78 3.35
N GLY A 35 10.05 4.11 3.55
CA GLY A 35 8.77 4.54 3.02
C GLY A 35 7.95 3.40 2.44
N PHE A 36 6.90 3.77 1.72
CA PHE A 36 6.05 2.84 1.01
C PHE A 36 6.53 2.73 -0.44
N TYR A 37 6.54 1.51 -0.96
CA TYR A 37 7.02 1.22 -2.30
C TYR A 37 6.08 0.23 -2.98
N THR A 38 6.12 0.25 -4.31
CA THR A 38 5.49 -0.74 -5.16
C THR A 38 6.49 -1.25 -6.19
N LEU A 39 6.20 -2.41 -6.75
CA LEU A 39 6.98 -3.00 -7.82
C LEU A 39 6.25 -2.78 -9.13
N VAL A 40 6.92 -2.10 -10.05
CA VAL A 40 6.43 -1.85 -11.42
C VAL A 40 7.21 -2.73 -12.37
N VAL A 41 6.53 -3.29 -13.36
CA VAL A 41 7.19 -4.02 -14.46
C VAL A 41 7.08 -3.19 -15.72
N SER A 42 8.20 -2.97 -16.37
CA SER A 42 8.27 -2.43 -17.72
C SER A 42 8.57 -3.54 -18.72
N TYR A 43 7.70 -3.72 -19.72
CA TYR A 43 7.91 -4.59 -20.86
C TYR A 43 7.13 -4.06 -22.06
N ARG A 44 7.67 -4.20 -23.29
CA ARG A 44 7.03 -3.70 -24.53
C ARG A 44 6.61 -2.23 -24.46
N ASP A 45 7.42 -1.40 -23.82
CA ASP A 45 7.16 0.03 -23.57
C ASP A 45 5.93 0.34 -22.70
N GLU A 46 5.33 -0.68 -22.09
CA GLU A 46 4.23 -0.56 -21.14
C GLU A 46 4.74 -0.75 -19.71
N GLU A 47 4.15 -0.02 -18.75
CA GLU A 47 4.42 -0.19 -17.33
C GLU A 47 3.18 -0.71 -16.59
N VAL A 48 3.35 -1.82 -15.87
CA VAL A 48 2.31 -2.45 -15.07
C VAL A 48 2.72 -2.44 -13.60
N THR A 49 1.88 -1.90 -12.73
CA THR A 49 2.09 -1.96 -11.28
C THR A 49 1.59 -3.30 -10.76
N LEU A 50 2.44 -4.05 -10.06
CA LEU A 50 2.08 -5.34 -9.50
C LEU A 50 1.38 -5.19 -8.15
N SER A 51 0.48 -6.12 -7.85
CA SER A 51 -0.11 -6.22 -6.51
C SER A 51 0.95 -6.77 -5.52
N PRO A 52 0.92 -6.36 -4.23
CA PRO A 52 1.83 -6.88 -3.21
C PRO A 52 1.77 -8.42 -3.08
N GLU A 53 0.58 -9.00 -3.24
CA GLU A 53 0.29 -10.43 -3.14
C GLU A 53 0.70 -11.22 -4.39
N GLU A 54 0.99 -10.52 -5.49
CA GLU A 54 1.35 -11.15 -6.75
C GLU A 54 2.72 -11.82 -6.66
N ARG A 55 2.87 -12.97 -7.34
CA ARG A 55 4.09 -13.79 -7.29
C ARG A 55 4.95 -13.52 -8.51
N ILE A 56 6.21 -13.17 -8.31
CA ILE A 56 7.15 -12.76 -9.37
C ILE A 56 7.26 -13.83 -10.47
N ILE A 57 7.47 -15.09 -10.09
CA ILE A 57 7.63 -16.18 -11.06
C ILE A 57 6.32 -16.43 -11.82
N SER A 58 5.18 -16.33 -11.14
CA SER A 58 3.87 -16.51 -11.76
C SER A 58 3.60 -15.40 -12.79
N PHE A 59 3.93 -14.16 -12.44
CA PHE A 59 3.82 -13.02 -13.34
C PHE A 59 4.69 -13.20 -14.59
N ILE A 60 5.99 -13.51 -14.42
CA ILE A 60 6.91 -13.73 -15.55
C ILE A 60 6.42 -14.88 -16.45
N LYS A 61 5.95 -15.99 -15.87
CA LYS A 61 5.39 -17.12 -16.64
C LYS A 61 4.09 -16.75 -17.37
N GLY A 62 3.28 -15.88 -16.77
CA GLY A 62 2.03 -15.39 -17.36
C GLY A 62 2.25 -14.40 -18.50
N THR A 63 3.34 -13.65 -18.47
CA THR A 63 3.73 -12.78 -19.59
C THR A 63 4.23 -13.62 -20.77
N LYS A 64 3.73 -13.34 -21.97
CA LYS A 64 4.25 -13.93 -23.23
C LYS A 64 5.54 -13.24 -23.71
N GLU A 65 6.31 -12.67 -22.79
CA GLU A 65 7.50 -11.87 -23.07
C GLU A 65 8.75 -12.66 -22.66
N ASN A 66 9.88 -12.42 -23.32
CA ASN A 66 11.14 -13.01 -22.90
C ASN A 66 11.53 -12.43 -21.52
N PRO A 67 11.91 -13.24 -20.52
CA PRO A 67 12.32 -12.74 -19.21
C PRO A 67 13.42 -11.67 -19.26
N SER A 68 14.25 -11.67 -20.29
CA SER A 68 15.32 -10.67 -20.50
C SER A 68 14.79 -9.29 -20.90
N ASN A 69 13.59 -9.22 -21.49
CA ASN A 69 12.92 -7.98 -21.87
C ASN A 69 12.03 -7.42 -20.76
N ILE A 70 11.93 -8.13 -19.63
CA ILE A 70 11.12 -7.73 -18.48
C ILE A 70 12.03 -7.02 -17.49
N CYS A 71 11.75 -5.74 -17.24
CA CYS A 71 12.45 -4.95 -16.24
C CYS A 71 11.53 -4.69 -15.04
N PHE A 72 11.97 -5.06 -13.84
CA PHE A 72 11.28 -4.67 -12.61
C PHE A 72 11.85 -3.34 -12.12
N ILE A 73 11.01 -2.48 -11.54
CA ILE A 73 11.36 -1.15 -11.06
C ILE A 73 10.73 -0.98 -9.68
N LEU A 74 11.54 -0.62 -8.69
CA LEU A 74 11.05 -0.27 -7.36
C LEU A 74 10.64 1.21 -7.36
N ARG A 75 9.35 1.49 -7.23
CA ARG A 75 8.79 2.85 -7.25
C ARG A 75 8.31 3.26 -5.86
N ARG A 76 8.74 4.42 -5.39
CA ARG A 76 8.28 4.98 -4.12
C ARG A 76 6.84 5.46 -4.27
N LEU A 77 5.97 5.08 -3.34
CA LEU A 77 4.67 5.71 -3.14
C LEU A 77 4.93 6.94 -2.26
N GLU A 78 4.80 8.12 -2.83
CA GLU A 78 4.81 9.34 -2.03
C GLU A 78 3.64 9.28 -1.06
N SER A 79 3.94 9.31 0.24
CA SER A 79 2.92 9.43 1.27
C SER A 79 2.08 10.65 0.94
N VAL A 80 0.78 10.44 0.67
CA VAL A 80 -0.20 11.52 0.79
C VAL A 80 -0.06 12.06 2.21
N SER A 81 0.68 13.16 2.36
CA SER A 81 0.65 13.88 3.62
C SER A 81 -0.82 14.22 3.87
N PRO A 82 -1.38 13.97 5.07
CA PRO A 82 -2.77 14.29 5.37
C PRO A 82 -3.11 15.80 5.29
N PHE A 83 -2.15 16.64 4.87
CA PHE A 83 -2.25 18.10 4.81
C PHE A 83 -1.88 18.72 3.45
N SER A 84 -1.78 17.96 2.35
CA SER A 84 -1.56 18.57 1.03
C SER A 84 -2.87 18.73 0.26
N PRO A 85 -3.41 19.95 0.08
CA PRO A 85 -4.52 20.17 -0.82
C PRO A 85 -4.00 20.32 -2.26
N LYS A 86 -4.24 19.31 -3.10
CA LYS A 86 -4.85 19.40 -4.47
C LYS A 86 -4.32 18.35 -5.46
N ASN A 87 -5.30 17.68 -6.11
CA ASN A 87 -5.27 16.98 -7.42
C ASN A 87 -4.29 15.79 -7.55
N THR A 88 -4.67 14.56 -7.93
CA THR A 88 -5.60 14.15 -8.99
C THR A 88 -5.86 12.63 -8.87
N LYS A 89 -7.08 12.20 -9.21
CA LYS A 89 -7.54 10.86 -9.63
C LYS A 89 -6.62 9.63 -9.42
N ALA A 90 -6.93 8.82 -8.42
CA ALA A 90 -7.09 7.36 -8.53
C ALA A 90 -7.53 6.81 -7.15
N TYR A 91 -8.33 5.75 -7.16
CA TYR A 91 -8.89 4.99 -6.01
C TYR A 91 -10.09 5.63 -5.30
N PRO A 92 -11.33 5.10 -5.49
CA PRO A 92 -12.44 5.41 -4.61
C PRO A 92 -12.24 4.70 -3.26
N PRO A 93 -12.32 5.40 -2.11
CA PRO A 93 -12.42 4.73 -0.82
C PRO A 93 -13.84 4.19 -0.67
N THR A 94 -14.02 2.87 -0.78
CA THR A 94 -15.27 2.24 -0.36
C THR A 94 -15.35 2.30 1.16
N ILE A 95 -16.02 3.32 1.68
CA ILE A 95 -16.43 3.42 3.08
C ILE A 95 -17.77 2.68 3.23
N PRO A 96 -17.90 1.62 4.05
CA PRO A 96 -19.22 1.11 4.41
C PRO A 96 -19.92 2.12 5.33
N SER A 97 -21.00 2.67 4.81
CA SER A 97 -21.95 3.55 5.48
C SER A 97 -22.57 2.89 6.72
N HIS A 98 -22.31 3.45 7.90
CA HIS A 98 -23.24 3.39 9.03
C HIS A 98 -23.44 4.80 9.60
N GLN A 99 -24.49 5.45 9.10
CA GLN A 99 -25.07 6.68 9.63
C GLN A 99 -26.04 6.33 10.77
N PRO A 100 -25.91 6.89 11.97
CA PRO A 100 -27.04 7.02 12.88
C PRO A 100 -27.81 8.28 12.50
N THR A 101 -29.06 8.08 12.09
CA THR A 101 -30.01 9.12 11.77
C THR A 101 -30.34 9.97 12.99
N SER A 102 -30.33 11.29 12.78
CA SER A 102 -30.82 12.28 13.75
C SER A 102 -32.32 12.08 14.00
N ARG A 103 -32.71 11.87 15.26
CA ARG A 103 -34.08 12.05 15.74
C ARG A 103 -34.07 12.96 16.96
N SER A 104 -34.33 14.24 16.72
CA SER A 104 -34.90 15.14 17.73
C SER A 104 -36.22 14.56 18.23
N HIS A 105 -36.41 14.47 19.55
CA HIS A 105 -37.64 14.83 20.27
C HIS A 105 -37.34 14.84 21.78
N GLN A 106 -37.40 16.05 22.36
CA GLN A 106 -38.06 16.37 23.63
C GLN A 106 -37.74 15.51 24.87
N GLN A 107 -37.15 16.12 25.90
CA GLN A 107 -37.90 16.63 27.07
C GLN A 107 -37.05 16.65 28.34
N SER A 108 -36.99 17.85 28.93
CA SER A 108 -36.59 18.21 30.29
C SER A 108 -36.79 17.11 31.35
N ARG A 109 -35.73 16.85 32.15
CA ARG A 109 -35.78 16.70 33.62
C ARG A 109 -34.38 16.37 34.22
N ASN A 110 -33.87 17.32 35.00
CA ASN A 110 -32.98 17.28 36.19
C ASN A 110 -31.72 16.39 36.25
N PRO A 111 -30.61 16.87 36.85
CA PRO A 111 -29.40 16.08 37.05
C PRO A 111 -29.47 15.25 38.34
N PRO A 112 -29.08 13.97 38.37
CA PRO A 112 -28.71 13.30 39.60
C PRO A 112 -27.20 13.45 39.84
N THR A 113 -26.85 14.22 40.86
CA THR A 113 -25.53 14.24 41.49
C THR A 113 -25.16 12.85 42.03
N PHE A 114 -24.10 12.23 41.50
CA PHE A 114 -23.47 11.06 42.11
C PHE A 114 -22.24 11.50 42.92
N LYS A 115 -22.33 11.33 44.24
CA LYS A 115 -21.23 11.48 45.19
C LYS A 115 -20.27 10.30 45.05
N CYS A 116 -18.97 10.58 44.98
CA CYS A 116 -17.92 9.57 45.17
C CYS A 116 -17.84 9.20 46.66
N PRO A 117 -17.80 7.91 47.05
CA PRO A 117 -17.31 7.54 48.37
C PRO A 117 -15.77 7.53 48.36
N SER A 118 -15.19 8.37 49.20
CA SER A 118 -13.76 8.34 49.54
C SER A 118 -13.48 7.08 50.36
N ASN A 119 -12.48 6.30 49.95
CA ASN A 119 -11.91 5.23 50.76
C ASN A 119 -11.23 5.82 52.01
N ILE A 120 -11.66 5.39 53.20
CA ILE A 120 -10.77 5.07 54.33
C ILE A 120 -11.42 4.04 55.24
#